data_AF-A0A653X7C8-F1
#
_entry.id   AF-A0A653X7C8-F1
#
_cell.length_a   1.000
_cell.length_b   1.000
_cell.length_c   1.000
_cell.angle_alpha   90.00
_cell.angle_beta   90.00
_cell.angle_gamma   90.00
#
_symmetry.space_group_name_H-M   'P 1'
#
loop_
_entity.id
_entity.type
_entity.pdbx_description
1 polymer ?
#
loop_
_entity_poly.entity_id
_entity_poly.type
_entity_poly.pdbx_seq_one_letter_code
_entity_poly.pdbx_strand_id
1 'polypeptide(L)'
;MKEPLKMLYVKRTQKDYSLSLKLQIVKEIEAGKLGITECRKKYAIQSRSTIINWLRKYGNFDWDNQTPMLPKNPIQIIGQK
;
A
#
# COMPACT_ATOMS: atom_id res chain seq x y z
N MET A 1 4.19 -15.64 29.27
CA MET A 1 3.16 -15.32 28.27
C MET A 1 3.53 -13.96 27.68
N LYS A 2 3.92 -13.88 26.40
CA LYS A 2 4.31 -12.59 25.78
C LYS A 2 3.03 -11.85 25.40
N GLU A 3 2.70 -10.80 26.15
CA GLU A 3 1.59 -9.90 25.82
C GLU A 3 1.78 -9.34 24.39
N PRO A 4 0.80 -9.48 23.49
CA PRO A 4 0.86 -8.83 22.20
C PRO A 4 0.68 -7.33 22.43
N LEU A 5 1.77 -6.57 22.26
CA LEU A 5 1.78 -5.11 22.30
C LEU A 5 0.62 -4.58 21.46
N LYS A 6 -0.42 -4.13 22.14
CA LYS A 6 -1.59 -3.45 21.58
C LYS A 6 -1.03 -2.21 20.87
N MET A 7 -0.80 -2.32 19.57
CA MET A 7 -0.42 -1.20 18.72
C MET A 7 -1.57 -0.20 18.82
N LEU A 8 -1.43 0.76 19.75
CA LEU A 8 -2.34 1.87 19.91
C LEU A 8 -2.47 2.50 18.53
N TYR A 9 -3.63 2.28 17.91
CA TYR A 9 -3.96 2.88 16.63
C TYR A 9 -4.10 4.39 16.88
N VAL A 10 -2.99 5.10 16.81
CA VAL A 10 -2.96 6.54 16.91
C VAL A 10 -3.62 7.07 15.65
N LYS A 11 -4.85 7.59 15.78
CA LYS A 11 -5.49 8.41 14.74
C LYS A 11 -4.53 9.57 14.44
N ARG A 12 -3.84 9.46 13.31
CA ARG A 12 -2.93 10.49 12.82
C ARG A 12 -3.69 11.27 11.75
N THR A 13 -3.69 12.58 11.92
CA THR A 13 -4.29 13.56 11.00
C THR A 13 -3.72 13.37 9.59
N GLN A 14 -4.51 13.72 8.58
CA GLN A 14 -4.11 13.64 7.18
C GLN A 14 -2.79 14.40 6.98
N LYS A 15 -1.70 13.66 6.74
CA LYS A 15 -0.39 14.24 6.46
C LYS A 15 -0.32 14.57 4.98
N ASP A 16 -0.20 15.86 4.68
CA ASP A 16 0.12 16.27 3.31
C ASP A 16 1.58 15.93 3.01
N TYR A 17 1.76 14.93 2.16
CA TYR A 17 3.08 14.53 1.70
C TYR A 17 3.40 15.33 0.44
N SER A 18 4.48 16.12 0.47
CA SER A 18 4.94 16.89 -0.69
C SER A 18 5.24 15.99 -1.88
N LEU A 19 5.01 16.49 -3.09
CA LEU A 19 5.26 15.73 -4.33
C LEU A 19 6.71 15.21 -4.40
N SER A 20 7.69 16.03 -4.01
CA SER A 20 9.10 15.67 -3.99
C SER A 20 9.39 14.43 -3.15
N LEU A 21 8.72 14.30 -1.99
CA LEU A 21 8.85 13.14 -1.12
C LEU A 21 8.26 11.88 -1.78
N LYS A 22 7.10 12.01 -2.44
CA LYS A 22 6.46 10.90 -3.17
C LYS A 22 7.40 10.34 -4.24
N LEU A 23 7.98 11.23 -5.05
CA LEU A 23 8.90 10.87 -6.13
C LEU A 23 10.21 10.27 -5.62
N GLN A 24 10.77 10.81 -4.53
CA GLN A 24 11.97 10.24 -3.89
C GLN A 24 11.76 8.78 -3.46
N ILE A 25 10.65 8.51 -2.78
CA ILE A 25 10.33 7.15 -2.30
C ILE A 25 10.13 6.19 -3.47
N VAL A 26 9.40 6.62 -4.51
CA VAL A 26 9.19 5.80 -5.72
C VAL A 26 10.54 5.46 -6.36
N LYS A 27 11.41 6.44 -6.55
CA LYS A 27 12.74 6.26 -7.16
C LYS A 27 13.65 5.33 -6.35
N GLU A 28 13.64 5.42 -5.01
CA GLU A 28 14.43 4.51 -4.16
C GLU A 28 13.95 3.06 -4.22
N ILE A 29 12.64 2.85 -4.31
CA ILE A 29 12.03 1.52 -4.41
C ILE A 29 12.30 0.93 -5.80
N GLU A 30 12.13 1.71 -6.87
CA GLU A 30 12.43 1.27 -8.23
C GLU A 30 13.92 0.99 -8.44
N ALA A 31 14.80 1.75 -7.76
CA ALA A 31 16.23 1.46 -7.73
C ALA A 31 16.60 0.22 -6.91
N GLY A 32 15.65 -0.42 -6.22
CA GLY A 32 15.89 -1.59 -5.38
C GLY A 32 16.69 -1.30 -4.11
N LYS A 33 16.91 -0.03 -3.75
CA LYS A 33 17.72 0.37 -2.59
C LYS A 33 17.01 0.09 -1.26
N LEU A 34 15.69 0.29 -1.23
CA LEU A 34 14.86 0.10 -0.04
C LEU A 34 13.53 -0.54 -0.41
N GLY A 35 13.07 -1.47 0.41
CA GLY A 35 11.72 -2.04 0.29
C GLY A 35 10.65 -1.13 0.87
N ILE A 36 9.39 -1.36 0.49
CA ILE A 36 8.21 -0.59 0.95
C ILE A 36 8.15 -0.47 2.49
N THR A 37 8.46 -1.55 3.20
CA THR A 37 8.45 -1.59 4.68
C THR A 37 9.56 -0.72 5.28
N GLU A 38 10.72 -0.65 4.63
CA GLU A 38 11.86 0.15 5.09
C GLU A 38 11.65 1.63 4.80
N CYS A 39 11.16 1.98 3.59
CA CYS A 39 10.73 3.34 3.27
C CYS A 39 9.67 3.85 4.24
N ARG A 40 8.72 2.99 4.64
CA ARG A 40 7.71 3.35 5.65
C ARG A 40 8.34 3.80 6.97
N LYS A 41 9.33 3.06 7.47
CA LYS A 41 10.02 3.39 8.73
C LYS A 41 10.89 4.63 8.55
N LYS A 42 11.69 4.70 7.48
CA LYS A 42 12.63 5.79 7.18
C LYS A 42 11.93 7.14 7.00
N TYR A 43 10.81 7.17 6.27
CA TYR A 43 10.07 8.39 5.98
C TYR A 43 8.85 8.61 6.90
N ALA A 44 8.71 7.80 7.94
CA ALA A 44 7.57 7.82 8.87
C ALA A 44 6.21 7.83 8.15
N ILE A 45 6.08 7.05 7.07
CA ILE A 45 4.83 6.88 6.35
C ILE A 45 3.88 6.03 7.19
N GLN A 46 2.61 6.41 7.22
CA GLN A 46 1.64 5.72 8.07
C GLN A 46 1.35 4.30 7.60
N SER A 47 1.07 4.15 6.31
CA SER A 47 0.62 2.90 5.73
C SER A 47 1.45 2.51 4.51
N ARG A 48 1.68 1.20 4.36
CA ARG A 48 2.28 0.66 3.14
C ARG A 48 1.40 0.94 1.93
N SER A 49 0.07 0.96 2.11
CA SER A 49 -0.89 1.24 1.03
C SER A 49 -0.69 2.63 0.44
N THR A 50 -0.28 3.62 1.25
CA THR A 50 0.03 4.96 0.77
C THR A 50 1.21 4.95 -0.21
N ILE A 51 2.26 4.20 0.12
CA ILE A 51 3.45 4.05 -0.73
C ILE A 51 3.09 3.29 -2.01
N ILE A 52 2.33 2.20 -1.89
CA ILE A 52 1.85 1.44 -3.05
C ILE A 52 1.04 2.33 -4.00
N ASN A 53 0.19 3.21 -3.46
CA ASN A 53 -0.60 4.13 -4.28
C ASN A 53 0.29 5.15 -5.01
N TRP A 54 1.41 5.56 -4.40
CA TRP A 54 2.40 6.41 -5.08
C TRP A 54 3.18 5.65 -6.15
N LEU A 55 3.55 4.40 -5.90
CA LEU A 55 4.19 3.54 -6.89
C LEU A 55 3.27 3.28 -8.09
N ARG A 56 1.96 3.12 -7.87
CA ARG A 56 0.98 2.98 -8.95
C ARG A 56 0.78 4.27 -9.76
N LYS A 57 0.89 5.43 -9.11
CA LYS A 57 0.62 6.73 -9.75
C LYS A 57 1.85 7.34 -10.42
N TYR A 58 3.03 7.11 -9.86
CA TYR A 58 4.28 7.75 -10.29
C TYR A 58 5.39 6.76 -10.64
N GLY A 59 5.22 5.47 -10.35
CA GLY A 59 6.17 4.44 -10.76
C GLY A 59 5.92 3.98 -12.19
N ASN A 60 6.96 3.44 -12.81
CA ASN A 60 6.94 2.89 -14.16
C ASN A 60 6.68 1.38 -14.18
N PHE A 61 6.59 0.76 -12.99
CA PHE A 61 6.27 -0.65 -12.86
C PHE A 61 4.81 -0.88 -13.26
N ASP A 62 4.57 -1.76 -14.22
CA ASP A 62 3.23 -2.11 -14.70
C ASP A 62 2.50 -2.92 -13.61
N TRP A 63 1.90 -2.21 -12.65
CA TRP A 63 1.16 -2.79 -11.52
C TRP A 63 -0.24 -3.27 -11.93
N ASP A 64 -0.73 -2.84 -13.09
CA ASP A 64 -2.03 -3.22 -13.66
C ASP A 64 -2.03 -4.70 -14.04
N ASN A 65 -0.89 -5.20 -14.56
CA ASN A 65 -0.76 -6.60 -14.98
C ASN A 65 -0.60 -7.62 -13.83
N GLN A 66 -0.69 -7.19 -12.56
CA GLN A 66 -0.59 -8.06 -11.37
C GLN A 66 -1.93 -8.40 -10.71
N THR A 67 -3.07 -8.01 -11.28
CA THR A 67 -4.34 -8.63 -10.89
C THR A 67 -4.57 -9.85 -11.77
N PRO A 68 -4.33 -11.10 -11.30
CA PRO A 68 -5.20 -12.17 -11.76
C PRO A 68 -6.58 -11.73 -11.30
N MET A 69 -7.42 -11.31 -12.26
CA MET A 69 -8.85 -11.17 -12.05
C MET A 69 -9.31 -12.38 -11.24
N LEU A 70 -9.58 -12.19 -9.95
CA LEU A 70 -10.44 -13.13 -9.25
C LEU A 70 -11.74 -13.09 -10.06
N PRO A 71 -12.21 -14.21 -10.66
CA PRO A 71 -13.58 -14.23 -11.10
C PRO A 71 -14.43 -13.97 -9.86
N LYS A 72 -15.10 -12.82 -9.83
CA LYS A 72 -16.22 -12.60 -8.91
C LYS A 72 -17.22 -13.70 -9.24
N ASN A 73 -17.20 -14.79 -8.47
CA ASN A 73 -18.27 -15.77 -8.50
C ASN A 73 -19.57 -15.01 -8.21
N PRO A 74 -20.50 -14.88 -9.17
CA PRO A 74 -21.78 -14.29 -8.86
C PRO A 74 -22.48 -15.23 -7.89
N ILE A 75 -22.95 -14.65 -6.79
CA ILE A 75 -23.85 -15.27 -5.82
C ILE A 75 -25.03 -15.84 -6.62
N GLN A 76 -25.08 -17.16 -6.79
CA GLN A 76 -26.30 -17.85 -7.24
C GLN A 76 -27.18 -18.08 -6.01
N ILE A 77 -28.06 -17.12 -5.77
CA ILE A 77 -29.30 -17.36 -5.04
C ILE A 77 -30.43 -16.99 -6.02
N ILE A 78 -31.47 -17.83 -6.01
CA ILE A 78 -32.77 -17.78 -6.73
C ILE A 78 -32.84 -18.85 -7.83
N GLY A 79 -33.73 -19.85 -7.77
CA GLY A 79 -34.80 -20.08 -6.79
C GLY A 79 -35.60 -21.35 -7.08
N GLN A 80 -36.39 -21.72 -6.08
CA GLN A 80 -37.73 -22.29 -6.17
C GLN A 80 -38.12 -22.95 -7.51
N LYS A 81 -38.17 -24.28 -7.53
CA LYS A 81 -39.37 -25.02 -7.94
C LYS A 81 -39.41 -26.38 -7.25
#